data_AF-A0A455U0Z9-F1
#
_entry.id   AF-A0A455U0Z9-F1
#
_cell.length_a   1.000
_cell.length_b   1.000
_cell.length_c   1.000
_cell.angle_alpha   90.00
_cell.angle_beta   90.00
_cell.angle_gamma   90.00
#
_symmetry.space_group_name_H-M   'P 1'
#
loop_
_entity.id
_entity.type
_entity.pdbx_description
1 polymer ?
#
loop_
_entity_poly.entity_id
_entity_poly.type
_entity_poly.pdbx_seq_one_letter_code
_entity_poly.pdbx_strand_id
1 'polypeptide(L)'
;MVSYADNRELRREIYTAFVTRASDQGPDAGKFDNAAIMEEILALRSEIAQLLGFATYADYSLATKMAESPEQVLDFLNDLARRALPQAKEEFAELSDYARDELGLETLEPWDVAYASEKLREARHAISQEQLRPYFPAPEWSTACSR
;
A
#
# COMPACT_ATOMS: atom_id res chain seq x y z
N MET A 1 7.47 -8.26 -9.84
CA MET A 1 7.67 -9.69 -9.46
C MET A 1 6.32 -10.38 -9.29
N VAL A 2 5.43 -9.91 -8.40
CA VAL A 2 4.05 -10.43 -8.28
C VAL A 2 3.18 -10.08 -9.50
N SER A 3 3.34 -8.86 -10.05
CA SER A 3 2.59 -8.37 -11.21
C SER A 3 2.80 -9.13 -12.53
N TYR A 4 3.86 -9.95 -12.63
CA TYR A 4 4.23 -10.67 -13.87
C TYR A 4 4.35 -12.18 -13.68
N ALA A 5 4.19 -12.69 -12.45
CA ALA A 5 4.29 -14.11 -12.19
C ALA A 5 2.96 -14.80 -12.52
N ASP A 6 2.92 -15.61 -13.59
CA ASP A 6 1.71 -16.33 -13.99
C ASP A 6 1.28 -17.40 -12.97
N ASN A 7 2.22 -17.94 -12.21
CA ASN A 7 1.93 -18.89 -11.14
C ASN A 7 1.28 -18.16 -9.94
N ARG A 8 -0.03 -18.37 -9.77
CA ARG A 8 -0.85 -17.80 -8.68
C ARG A 8 -0.36 -18.20 -7.29
N GLU A 9 0.10 -19.44 -7.13
CA GLU A 9 0.58 -19.93 -5.83
C GLU A 9 1.90 -19.24 -5.44
N LEU A 10 2.78 -19.02 -6.41
CA LEU A 10 3.99 -18.22 -6.19
C LEU A 10 3.66 -16.77 -5.82
N ARG A 11 2.64 -16.16 -6.44
CA ARG A 11 2.17 -14.82 -6.05
C ARG A 11 1.69 -14.81 -4.61
N ARG A 12 0.89 -15.81 -4.20
CA ARG A 12 0.40 -15.98 -2.84
C ARG A 12 1.54 -16.13 -1.84
N GLU A 13 2.53 -16.95 -2.15
CA GLU A 13 3.71 -17.17 -1.30
C GLU A 13 4.49 -15.86 -1.10
N ILE A 14 4.84 -15.17 -2.19
CA ILE A 14 5.59 -13.89 -2.13
C ILE A 14 4.77 -12.83 -1.39
N TYR A 15 3.49 -12.70 -1.70
CA TYR A 15 2.60 -11.75 -1.04
C TYR A 15 2.55 -12.01 0.46
N THR A 16 2.29 -13.26 0.86
CA THR A 16 2.19 -13.66 2.27
C THR A 16 3.49 -13.36 3.00
N ALA A 17 4.63 -13.82 2.44
CA ALA A 17 5.95 -13.56 3.02
C ALA A 17 6.24 -12.06 3.17
N PHE A 18 5.75 -11.22 2.26
CA PHE A 18 5.96 -9.77 2.30
C PHE A 18 5.08 -9.06 3.32
N VAL A 19 3.78 -9.39 3.39
CA VAL A 19 2.82 -8.72 4.29
C VAL A 19 2.94 -9.16 5.74
N THR A 20 3.51 -10.34 6.00
CA THR A 20 3.73 -10.84 7.37
C THR A 20 5.17 -10.65 7.87
N ARG A 21 5.98 -9.82 7.20
CA ARG A 21 7.35 -9.54 7.67
C ARG A 21 7.31 -8.92 9.07
N ALA A 22 8.25 -9.35 9.91
CA ALA A 22 8.37 -8.87 11.28
C ALA A 22 7.09 -9.04 12.11
N SER A 23 6.36 -10.14 11.89
CA SER A 23 5.15 -10.49 12.64
C SER A 23 5.25 -11.90 13.22
N ASP A 24 4.22 -12.28 13.97
CA ASP A 24 3.96 -13.63 14.45
C ASP A 24 3.43 -14.58 13.35
N GLN A 25 3.27 -14.09 12.10
CA GLN A 25 2.70 -14.84 10.99
C GLN A 25 3.70 -15.06 9.83
N GLY A 26 3.44 -16.09 9.02
CA GLY A 26 4.19 -16.39 7.80
C GLY A 26 5.52 -17.13 8.02
N PRO A 27 6.43 -17.10 7.02
CA PRO A 27 7.59 -18.01 6.99
C PRO A 27 8.65 -17.74 8.08
N ASP A 28 8.74 -16.50 8.57
CA ASP A 28 9.65 -16.08 9.64
C ASP A 28 8.91 -15.75 10.94
N ALA A 29 7.73 -16.35 11.15
CA ALA A 29 6.87 -16.12 12.31
C ALA A 29 7.64 -16.15 13.64
N GLY A 30 7.52 -15.08 14.43
CA GLY A 30 8.11 -14.98 15.77
C GLY A 30 9.63 -14.75 15.80
N LYS A 31 10.33 -14.78 14.66
CA LYS A 31 11.80 -14.57 14.61
C LYS A 31 12.19 -13.10 14.64
N PHE A 32 11.42 -12.27 13.95
CA PHE A 32 11.64 -10.83 13.82
C PHE A 32 10.41 -10.02 14.25
N ASP A 33 9.54 -10.63 15.05
CA ASP A 33 8.27 -10.04 15.46
C ASP A 33 8.50 -8.68 16.16
N ASN A 34 7.86 -7.64 15.63
CA ASN A 34 7.94 -6.28 16.16
C ASN A 34 6.67 -5.86 16.94
N ALA A 35 5.69 -6.74 17.14
CA ALA A 35 4.44 -6.43 17.84
C ALA A 35 4.69 -5.85 19.24
N ALA A 36 5.49 -6.55 20.07
CA ALA A 36 5.82 -6.08 21.42
C ALA A 36 6.55 -4.73 21.43
N ILE A 37 7.42 -4.49 20.44
CA ILE A 37 8.13 -3.20 20.28
C ILE A 37 7.13 -2.10 19.92
N MET A 38 6.17 -2.37 19.03
CA MET A 38 5.12 -1.41 18.69
C MET A 38 4.24 -1.07 19.90
N GLU A 39 3.86 -2.06 20.70
CA GLU A 39 3.09 -1.85 21.94
C GLU A 39 3.85 -0.95 22.93
N GLU A 40 5.13 -1.23 23.16
CA GLU A 40 5.99 -0.41 24.02
C GLU A 40 6.10 1.02 23.47
N ILE A 41 6.33 1.19 22.17
CA ILE A 41 6.40 2.51 21.52
C ILE A 41 5.09 3.28 21.71
N LEU A 42 3.93 2.63 21.55
CA LEU A 42 2.63 3.26 21.73
C LEU A 42 2.41 3.70 23.19
N ALA A 43 2.78 2.86 24.15
CA ALA A 43 2.70 3.20 25.57
C ALA A 43 3.60 4.40 25.92
N LEU A 44 4.88 4.35 25.52
CA LEU A 44 5.85 5.42 25.75
C LEU A 44 5.43 6.74 25.06
N ARG A 45 4.88 6.67 23.85
CA ARG A 45 4.34 7.85 23.14
C ARG A 45 3.16 8.47 23.88
N SER A 46 2.27 7.64 24.44
CA SER A 46 1.17 8.13 25.28
C SER A 46 1.70 8.81 26.54
N GLU A 47 2.68 8.21 27.21
CA GLU A 47 3.29 8.76 28.42
C GLU A 47 3.97 10.11 28.15
N ILE A 48 4.78 10.21 27.08
CA ILE A 48 5.44 11.46 26.70
C ILE A 48 4.41 12.59 26.44
N ALA A 49 3.30 12.28 25.76
CA ALA A 49 2.25 13.26 25.52
C ALA A 49 1.64 13.78 26.83
N GLN A 50 1.30 12.88 27.76
CA GLN A 50 0.72 13.22 29.06
C GLN A 50 1.68 14.05 29.91
N LEU A 51 2.97 13.68 29.96
CA LEU A 51 3.99 14.42 30.71
C LEU A 51 4.17 15.86 30.21
N LEU A 52 3.94 16.08 28.92
CA LEU A 52 4.03 17.39 28.28
C LEU A 52 2.68 18.15 28.25
N GLY A 53 1.63 17.59 28.87
CA GLY A 53 0.32 18.22 28.97
C GLY A 53 -0.57 18.10 27.73
N PHE A 54 -0.26 17.20 26.80
CA PHE A 54 -1.08 16.90 25.62
C PHE A 54 -2.05 15.74 25.90
N ALA A 55 -3.21 15.75 25.25
CA ALA A 55 -4.21 14.69 25.39
C ALA A 55 -3.76 13.37 24.72
N THR A 56 -3.15 13.47 23.55
CA THR A 56 -2.63 12.31 22.79
C THR A 56 -1.26 12.61 22.19
N TYR A 57 -0.56 11.56 21.77
CA TYR A 57 0.68 11.73 21.00
C TYR A 57 0.44 12.41 19.64
N ALA A 58 -0.77 12.30 19.07
CA ALA A 58 -1.11 13.00 17.84
C ALA A 58 -1.12 14.53 18.05
N ASP A 59 -1.70 15.00 19.15
CA ASP A 59 -1.68 16.42 19.54
C ASP A 59 -0.24 16.92 19.71
N TYR A 60 0.57 16.16 20.46
CA TYR A 60 2.00 16.45 20.65
C TYR A 60 2.76 16.51 19.31
N SER A 61 2.50 15.56 18.40
CA SER A 61 3.18 15.48 17.11
C SER A 61 2.78 16.59 16.13
N LEU A 62 1.59 17.17 16.31
CA LEU A 62 1.05 18.25 15.47
C LEU A 62 1.44 19.64 15.95
N ALA A 63 1.84 19.81 17.21
CA ALA A 63 2.22 21.09 17.79
C ALA A 63 3.30 21.88 17.00
N THR A 64 4.09 21.19 16.18
CA THR A 64 5.14 21.79 15.32
C THR A 64 4.84 21.72 13.81
N LYS A 65 3.64 21.26 13.43
CA LYS A 65 3.23 21.04 12.04
C LYS A 65 2.15 22.05 11.61
N MET A 66 1.85 22.06 10.32
CA MET A 66 0.88 22.97 9.71
C MET A 66 -0.58 22.61 10.04
N ALA A 67 -0.88 21.34 10.33
CA ALA A 67 -2.22 20.92 10.71
C ALA A 67 -2.48 21.25 12.18
N GLU A 68 -3.63 21.87 12.46
CA GLU A 68 -3.92 22.52 13.74
C GLU A 68 -4.44 21.54 14.79
N SER A 69 -5.04 20.42 14.37
CA SER A 69 -5.55 19.38 15.28
C SER A 69 -5.59 17.99 14.64
N PRO A 70 -5.58 16.91 15.45
CA PRO A 70 -5.82 15.56 14.94
C PRO A 70 -7.18 15.41 14.25
N GLU A 71 -8.21 16.11 14.75
CA GLU A 71 -9.56 16.11 14.16
C GLU A 71 -9.55 16.66 12.74
N GLN A 72 -8.85 17.77 12.49
CA GLN A 72 -8.71 18.33 11.14
C GLN A 72 -8.04 17.35 10.18
N VAL A 73 -7.04 16.59 10.66
CA VAL A 73 -6.37 15.55 9.85
C VAL A 73 -7.34 14.40 9.55
N LEU A 74 -8.08 13.92 10.54
CA LEU A 74 -9.06 12.85 10.35
C LEU A 74 -10.18 13.27 9.41
N ASP A 75 -10.71 14.47 9.55
CA ASP A 75 -11.74 15.01 8.68
C ASP A 75 -11.26 15.10 7.22
N PHE A 76 -10.04 15.57 7.01
CA PHE A 76 -9.43 15.61 5.68
C PHE A 76 -9.30 14.21 5.07
N LEU A 77 -8.77 13.23 5.82
CA LEU A 77 -8.60 11.86 5.35
C LEU A 77 -9.95 11.17 5.08
N ASN A 78 -10.94 11.40 5.94
CA ASN A 78 -12.30 10.87 5.76
C ASN A 78 -12.99 11.50 4.55
N ASP A 79 -12.83 12.81 4.34
CA ASP A 79 -13.36 13.47 3.15
C ASP A 79 -12.73 12.94 1.86
N LEU A 80 -11.41 12.77 1.85
CA LEU A 80 -10.68 12.15 0.75
C LEU A 80 -11.19 10.73 0.48
N ALA A 81 -11.33 9.91 1.52
CA ALA A 81 -11.83 8.54 1.41
C ALA A 81 -13.26 8.50 0.85
N ARG A 82 -14.15 9.38 1.33
CA ARG A 82 -15.53 9.48 0.82
C ARG A 82 -15.59 9.82 -0.67
N ARG A 83 -14.71 10.70 -1.14
CA ARG A 83 -14.65 11.08 -2.56
C ARG A 83 -14.00 10.02 -3.45
N ALA A 84 -13.00 9.31 -2.94
CA ALA A 84 -12.28 8.27 -3.68
C ALA A 84 -13.03 6.93 -3.75
N LEU A 85 -13.85 6.62 -2.73
CA LEU A 85 -14.49 5.30 -2.60
C LEU A 85 -15.41 4.90 -3.78
N PRO A 86 -16.24 5.79 -4.37
CA PRO A 86 -17.07 5.40 -5.52
C PRO A 86 -16.23 4.94 -6.71
N GLN A 87 -15.20 5.71 -7.07
CA GLN A 87 -14.28 5.36 -8.14
C GLN A 87 -13.52 4.07 -7.83
N ALA A 88 -13.00 3.91 -6.60
CA ALA A 88 -12.29 2.70 -6.21
C ALA A 88 -13.17 1.44 -6.29
N LYS A 89 -14.47 1.55 -6.02
CA LYS A 89 -15.43 0.45 -6.19
C LYS A 89 -15.67 0.11 -7.65
N GLU A 90 -15.80 1.12 -8.52
CA GLU A 90 -15.95 0.92 -9.97
C GLU A 90 -14.71 0.24 -10.56
N GLU A 91 -13.51 0.75 -10.23
CA GLU A 91 -12.24 0.18 -10.67
C GLU A 91 -12.04 -1.26 -10.15
N PHE A 92 -12.42 -1.53 -8.90
CA PHE A 92 -12.32 -2.88 -8.34
C PHE A 92 -13.32 -3.85 -8.96
N ALA A 93 -14.55 -3.40 -9.25
CA ALA A 93 -15.56 -4.21 -9.93
C ALA A 93 -15.10 -4.56 -11.35
N GLU A 94 -14.61 -3.58 -12.09
CA GLU A 94 -14.07 -3.76 -13.42
C GLU A 94 -12.87 -4.74 -13.43
N LEU A 95 -11.96 -4.59 -12.46
CA LEU A 95 -10.83 -5.48 -12.31
C LEU A 95 -11.28 -6.92 -11.97
N SER A 96 -12.30 -7.05 -11.13
CA SER A 96 -12.87 -8.35 -10.76
C SER A 96 -13.56 -9.02 -11.94
N ASP A 97 -14.29 -8.25 -12.75
CA ASP A 97 -14.92 -8.74 -13.98
C ASP A 97 -13.88 -9.22 -14.98
N TYR A 98 -12.86 -8.41 -15.23
CA TYR A 98 -11.74 -8.81 -16.09
C TYR A 98 -11.02 -10.06 -15.57
N ALA A 99 -10.75 -10.13 -14.26
CA ALA A 99 -10.05 -11.27 -13.66
C ALA A 99 -10.85 -12.56 -13.81
N ARG A 100 -12.18 -12.51 -13.65
CA ARG A 100 -13.06 -13.66 -13.85
C ARG A 100 -13.13 -14.05 -15.33
N ASP A 101 -13.41 -13.09 -16.20
CA ASP A 101 -13.77 -13.35 -17.60
C ASP A 101 -12.53 -13.72 -18.45
N GLU A 102 -11.38 -13.11 -18.19
CA GLU A 102 -10.16 -13.26 -19.01
C GLU A 102 -9.04 -14.07 -18.33
N LEU A 103 -8.97 -14.07 -16.99
CA LEU A 103 -7.90 -14.74 -16.24
C LEU A 103 -8.36 -16.01 -15.50
N GLY A 104 -9.67 -16.32 -15.52
CA GLY A 104 -10.24 -17.47 -14.81
C GLY A 104 -10.11 -17.37 -13.29
N LEU A 105 -10.03 -16.16 -12.73
CA LEU A 105 -9.93 -15.89 -11.30
C LEU A 105 -11.33 -15.56 -10.76
N GLU A 106 -12.07 -16.59 -10.32
CA GLU A 106 -13.43 -16.45 -9.75
C GLU A 106 -13.52 -15.45 -8.59
N THR A 107 -12.49 -15.45 -7.73
CA THR A 107 -12.34 -14.50 -6.63
C THR A 107 -11.00 -13.80 -6.76
N LEU A 108 -11.04 -12.46 -6.78
CA LEU A 108 -9.85 -11.62 -6.80
C LEU A 108 -9.28 -11.49 -5.38
N GLU A 109 -8.18 -12.20 -5.13
CA GLU A 109 -7.49 -12.16 -3.84
C GLU A 109 -6.43 -11.04 -3.81
N PRO A 110 -5.93 -10.61 -2.63
CA PRO A 110 -4.96 -9.53 -2.54
C PRO A 110 -3.68 -9.73 -3.36
N TRP A 111 -3.20 -10.98 -3.52
CA TRP A 111 -2.04 -11.31 -4.33
C TRP A 111 -2.31 -11.37 -5.84
N ASP A 112 -3.58 -11.30 -6.25
CA ASP A 112 -4.00 -11.28 -7.65
C ASP A 112 -4.14 -9.84 -8.18
N VAL A 113 -4.41 -8.86 -7.31
CA VAL A 113 -4.68 -7.45 -7.71
C VAL A 113 -3.60 -6.89 -8.64
N ALA A 114 -2.32 -6.94 -8.24
CA ALA A 114 -1.24 -6.36 -9.04
C ALA A 114 -1.02 -7.09 -10.38
N TYR A 115 -1.33 -8.39 -10.44
CA TYR A 115 -1.23 -9.19 -11.67
C TYR A 115 -2.39 -8.87 -12.61
N ALA A 116 -3.63 -8.91 -12.10
CA ALA A 116 -4.82 -8.61 -12.88
C ALA A 116 -4.81 -7.16 -13.39
N SER A 117 -4.33 -6.20 -12.58
CA SER A 117 -4.22 -4.80 -13.00
C SER A 117 -3.24 -4.63 -14.15
N GLU A 118 -2.10 -5.33 -14.15
CA GLU A 118 -1.15 -5.25 -15.25
C GLU A 118 -1.73 -5.89 -16.53
N LYS A 119 -2.39 -7.04 -16.42
CA LYS A 119 -3.06 -7.71 -17.55
C LYS A 119 -4.18 -6.86 -18.17
N LEU A 120 -5.02 -6.25 -17.33
CA LEU A 120 -6.07 -5.33 -17.75
C LEU A 120 -5.49 -4.09 -18.45
N ARG A 121 -4.39 -3.54 -17.94
CA ARG A 121 -3.69 -2.40 -18.52
C ARG A 121 -3.10 -2.73 -19.89
N GLU A 122 -2.46 -3.90 -20.02
CA GLU A 122 -1.96 -4.43 -21.29
C GLU A 122 -3.09 -4.58 -22.31
N ALA A 123 -4.22 -5.16 -21.90
CA ALA A 123 -5.39 -5.35 -22.75
C ALA A 123 -6.04 -4.02 -23.22
N ARG A 124 -6.12 -3.03 -22.34
CA ARG A 124 -6.76 -1.73 -22.65
C ARG A 124 -5.91 -0.80 -23.48
N HIS A 125 -4.61 -0.74 -23.22
CA HIS A 125 -3.75 0.31 -23.75
C HIS A 125 -2.67 -0.19 -24.70
N ALA A 126 -2.55 -1.51 -24.91
CA ALA A 126 -1.54 -2.13 -25.77
C ALA A 126 -0.09 -1.70 -25.46
N ILE A 127 0.17 -1.18 -24.25
CA ILE A 127 1.48 -0.69 -23.79
C ILE A 127 1.80 -1.36 -22.45
N SER A 128 2.82 -2.22 -22.43
CA SER A 128 3.34 -2.81 -21.19
C SER A 128 4.40 -1.93 -20.53
N GLN A 129 4.59 -2.02 -19.21
CA GLN A 129 5.65 -1.22 -18.55
C GLN A 129 7.04 -1.65 -19.03
N GLU A 130 7.19 -2.93 -19.38
CA GLU A 130 8.45 -3.46 -19.92
C GLU A 130 8.81 -2.83 -21.27
N GLN A 131 7.82 -2.50 -22.11
CA GLN A 131 8.04 -1.76 -23.36
C GLN A 131 8.45 -0.30 -23.11
N LEU A 132 8.03 0.31 -22.00
CA LEU A 132 8.41 1.66 -21.62
C LEU A 132 9.80 1.74 -20.98
N ARG A 133 10.29 0.65 -20.37
CA ARG A 133 11.55 0.60 -19.62
C ARG A 133 12.78 1.13 -20.38
N PRO A 134 12.98 0.85 -21.68
CA PRO A 134 14.11 1.39 -22.45
C PRO A 134 14.10 2.91 -22.60
N TYR A 135 12.94 3.56 -22.45
CA TYR A 135 12.76 5.01 -22.62
C TYR A 135 13.03 5.80 -21.32
N PHE A 136 13.28 5.13 -20.19
CA PHE A 136 13.60 5.75 -18.91
C PHE A 136 14.92 5.23 -18.31
N PRO A 137 16.07 5.40 -19.01
CA PRO A 137 17.35 4.97 -18.47
C PRO A 137 17.80 5.90 -17.34
N ALA A 138 18.30 5.32 -16.23
CA ALA A 138 18.69 6.06 -15.03
C ALA A 138 19.68 7.24 -15.28
N PRO A 139 20.68 7.14 -16.17
CA PRO A 139 21.60 8.25 -16.44
C PRO A 139 20.95 9.45 -17.14
N GLU A 140 19.98 9.24 -18.03
CA GLU A 140 19.36 10.34 -18.79
C GLU A 140 18.30 11.05 -17.94
N TRP A 141 17.58 10.30 -17.10
CA TRP A 141 16.57 10.85 -16.18
C TRP A 141 17.16 11.72 -15.06
N SER A 142 18.33 11.37 -14.52
CA SER A 142 18.99 12.15 -13.47
C SER A 142 19.56 13.48 -13.96
N THR A 143 19.91 13.56 -15.26
CA THR A 143 20.46 14.76 -15.88
C THR A 143 19.38 15.81 -16.19
N ALA A 144 18.12 15.39 -16.36
CA ALA A 144 16.99 16.27 -16.62
C ALA A 144 16.52 17.08 -15.39
N CYS A 145 16.69 16.56 -14.17
CA CYS A 145 16.36 17.25 -12.91
C CYS A 145 17.45 18.23 -12.41
N SER A 146 18.57 18.32 -13.13
CA SER A 146 19.73 19.14 -12.74
C SER A 146 19.84 20.46 -13.52
N ARG A 147 18.78 20.87 -14.23
CA ARG A 147 18.68 22.16 -14.96
C ARG A 147 17.46 22.95 -14.51
#